data_AF-V7EI06-F1
#
_entry.id   AF-V7EI06-F1
#
_cell.length_a   1.000
_cell.length_b   1.000
_cell.length_c   1.000
_cell.angle_alpha   90.00
_cell.angle_beta   90.00
_cell.angle_gamma   90.00
#
_symmetry.space_group_name_H-M   'P 1'
#
loop_
_entity.id
_entity.type
_entity.pdbx_description
1 polymer ?
#
loop_
_entity_poly.entity_id
_entity_poly.type
_entity_poly.pdbx_seq_one_letter_code
_entity_poly.pdbx_strand_id
1 'polypeptide(L)'
;MTERMMRRIGLALALLSLSACAETLVTDYNGHSIRIQSAGRVDAEALGEARRICGMQGLQAEYASSQFFEGDLSYRHLFLCLSRAKPNAGLPAGTVGRTTYLETTSTL
;
A
#
# COMPACT_ATOMS: atom_id res chain seq x y z
N MET A 1 3.39 -44.68 -14.57
CA MET A 1 4.27 -43.52 -14.90
C MET A 1 3.62 -42.16 -14.58
N THR A 2 2.45 -42.14 -13.93
CA THR A 2 1.59 -40.96 -13.74
C THR A 2 1.75 -40.30 -12.35
N GLU A 3 2.04 -41.06 -11.30
CA GLU A 3 2.09 -40.52 -9.92
C GLU A 3 3.33 -39.64 -9.64
N ARG A 4 4.48 -39.95 -10.24
CA ARG A 4 5.70 -39.11 -10.08
C ARG A 4 5.57 -37.75 -10.79
N MET A 5 4.71 -37.66 -11.80
CA MET A 5 4.49 -36.44 -12.58
C MET A 5 3.54 -35.49 -11.84
N MET A 6 2.48 -36.03 -11.23
CA MET A 6 1.51 -35.28 -10.44
C MET A 6 2.14 -34.67 -9.16
N ARG A 7 3.06 -35.40 -8.51
CA ARG A 7 3.78 -34.92 -7.32
C ARG A 7 4.77 -33.79 -7.63
N ARG A 8 5.35 -33.77 -8.85
CA ARG A 8 6.26 -32.71 -9.31
C ARG A 8 5.51 -31.43 -9.68
N ILE A 9 4.30 -31.56 -10.24
CA ILE A 9 3.43 -30.42 -10.58
C ILE A 9 2.93 -29.74 -9.30
N GLY A 10 2.53 -30.50 -8.28
CA GLY A 10 2.10 -29.94 -7.00
C GLY A 10 3.19 -29.13 -6.28
N LEU A 11 4.45 -29.59 -6.36
CA LEU A 11 5.58 -28.87 -5.77
C LEU A 11 5.91 -27.57 -6.51
N ALA A 12 5.76 -27.57 -7.84
CA ALA A 12 5.96 -26.37 -8.66
C ALA A 12 4.88 -25.31 -8.39
N LEU A 13 3.62 -25.71 -8.21
CA LEU A 13 2.53 -24.78 -7.85
C LEU A 13 2.74 -24.12 -6.48
N ALA A 14 3.24 -24.87 -5.49
CA ALA A 14 3.51 -24.35 -4.15
C ALA A 14 4.66 -23.32 -4.15
N LEU A 15 5.66 -23.49 -5.03
CA LEU A 15 6.77 -22.54 -5.16
C LEU A 15 6.34 -21.23 -5.87
N LEU A 16 5.38 -21.31 -6.79
CA LEU A 16 4.79 -20.14 -7.46
C LEU A 16 3.94 -19.27 -6.52
N SER A 17 3.35 -19.85 -5.47
CA SER A 17 2.55 -19.07 -4.50
C SER A 17 3.38 -18.20 -3.53
N LEU A 18 4.71 -18.36 -3.46
CA LEU A 18 5.55 -17.59 -2.54
C LEU A 18 6.09 -16.27 -3.11
N SER A 19 5.99 -16.02 -4.42
CA SER A 19 6.62 -14.84 -5.06
C SER A 19 5.73 -13.58 -5.07
N ALA A 20 4.59 -13.57 -4.39
CA ALA A 20 3.60 -12.50 -4.51
C ALA A 20 3.63 -11.44 -3.38
N CYS A 21 4.54 -11.55 -2.40
CA CYS A 21 4.70 -10.53 -1.37
C CYS A 21 5.59 -9.39 -1.88
N ALA A 22 5.02 -8.45 -2.65
CA ALA A 22 5.66 -7.16 -2.87
C ALA A 22 5.51 -6.33 -1.59
N GLU A 23 6.63 -5.96 -0.97
CA GLU A 23 6.64 -5.36 0.36
C GLU A 23 6.32 -3.85 0.28
N THR A 24 5.32 -3.42 1.04
CA THR A 24 5.05 -1.99 1.28
C THR A 24 6.03 -1.49 2.34
N LEU A 25 6.96 -0.62 1.94
CA LEU A 25 8.08 -0.21 2.79
C LEU A 25 7.98 1.26 3.20
N VAL A 26 8.06 1.54 4.49
CA VAL A 26 8.21 2.92 4.99
C VAL A 26 9.65 3.37 4.78
N THR A 27 9.86 4.37 3.93
CA THR A 27 11.19 4.84 3.53
C THR A 27 11.61 6.13 4.22
N ASP A 28 10.66 6.90 4.76
CA ASP A 28 10.95 8.15 5.47
C ASP A 28 9.78 8.52 6.40
N TYR A 29 10.10 9.10 7.56
CA TYR A 29 9.12 9.61 8.52
C TYR A 29 9.73 10.72 9.38
N ASN A 30 9.07 11.89 9.41
CA ASN A 30 9.53 13.06 10.18
C ASN A 30 8.52 13.56 11.22
N GLY A 31 7.48 12.80 11.52
CA GLY A 31 6.39 13.20 12.42
C GLY A 31 5.21 13.91 11.72
N HIS A 32 5.47 14.65 10.65
CA HIS A 32 4.45 15.41 9.90
C HIS A 32 4.14 14.82 8.53
N SER A 33 5.04 14.01 7.99
CA SER A 33 4.86 13.28 6.74
C SER A 33 5.57 11.94 6.79
N ILE A 34 5.07 11.02 5.97
CA ILE A 34 5.59 9.68 5.77
C ILE A 34 5.73 9.39 4.28
N ARG A 35 6.81 8.72 3.90
CA ARG A 35 7.02 8.21 2.55
C ARG A 35 6.93 6.69 2.55
N ILE A 36 6.08 6.15 1.69
CA ILE A 36 5.85 4.71 1.56
C ILE A 36 6.19 4.28 0.13
N GLN A 37 7.03 3.28 0.00
CA GLN A 37 7.40 2.65 -1.25
C GLN A 37 6.47 1.47 -1.53
N SER A 38 6.00 1.35 -2.77
CA SER A 38 5.20 0.22 -3.24
C SER A 38 5.53 -0.11 -4.70
N ALA A 39 5.08 -1.28 -5.17
CA ALA A 39 5.28 -1.71 -6.55
C ALA A 39 4.41 -0.95 -7.58
N GLY A 40 3.42 -0.16 -7.14
CA GLY A 40 2.39 0.39 -8.01
C GLY A 40 1.93 1.79 -7.62
N ARG A 41 0.85 2.27 -8.25
CA ARG A 41 0.18 3.49 -7.78
C ARG A 41 -0.32 3.27 -6.36
N VAL A 42 -0.54 4.36 -5.63
CA VAL A 42 -1.00 4.29 -4.24
C VAL A 42 -2.20 3.35 -4.11
N ASP A 43 -2.12 2.39 -3.20
CA ASP A 43 -3.11 1.34 -3.02
C ASP A 43 -3.67 1.34 -1.59
N ALA A 44 -4.48 0.34 -1.27
CA ALA A 44 -5.09 0.21 0.04
C ALA A 44 -4.06 -0.12 1.13
N GLU A 45 -2.97 -0.81 0.79
CA GLU A 45 -1.94 -1.23 1.73
C GLU A 45 -1.08 -0.03 2.14
N ALA A 46 -0.56 0.73 1.17
CA ALA A 46 0.18 1.96 1.43
C ALA A 46 -0.65 2.97 2.22
N LEU A 47 -1.93 3.13 1.88
CA LEU A 47 -2.85 3.99 2.62
C LEU A 47 -3.11 3.49 4.05
N GLY A 48 -3.31 2.17 4.21
CA GLY A 48 -3.54 1.54 5.51
C GLY A 48 -2.35 1.74 6.44
N GLU A 49 -1.15 1.60 5.92
CA GLU A 49 0.09 1.79 6.67
C GLU A 49 0.32 3.26 7.05
N ALA A 50 0.07 4.20 6.12
CA ALA A 50 0.10 5.63 6.44
C ALA A 50 -0.90 5.99 7.54
N ARG A 51 -2.13 5.46 7.46
CA ARG A 51 -3.18 5.66 8.48
C ARG A 51 -2.76 5.11 9.83
N ARG A 52 -2.18 3.90 9.86
CA ARG A 52 -1.69 3.28 11.08
C ARG A 52 -0.65 4.17 11.75
N ILE A 53 0.34 4.66 10.98
CA ILE A 53 1.45 5.44 11.53
C ILE A 53 1.01 6.84 11.98
N CYS A 54 0.29 7.59 11.14
CA CYS A 54 -0.25 8.89 11.56
C CYS A 54 -1.22 8.74 12.75
N GLY A 55 -2.01 7.66 12.76
CA GLY A 55 -2.98 7.37 13.82
C GLY A 55 -2.36 7.12 15.19
N MET A 56 -1.12 6.61 15.26
CA MET A 56 -0.40 6.49 16.54
C MET A 56 -0.19 7.84 17.24
N GLN A 57 -0.26 8.95 16.50
CA GLN A 57 -0.19 10.32 17.03
C GLN A 57 -1.55 11.01 17.11
N GLY A 58 -2.66 10.30 16.87
CA GLY A 58 -4.00 10.89 16.78
C GLY A 58 -4.19 11.77 15.53
N LEU A 59 -3.35 11.62 14.51
CA LEU A 59 -3.43 12.35 13.25
C LEU A 59 -4.04 11.47 12.15
N GLN A 60 -4.58 12.12 11.11
CA GLN A 60 -5.13 11.49 9.93
C GLN A 60 -4.13 11.56 8.77
N ALA A 61 -4.01 10.45 8.03
CA ALA A 61 -3.17 10.41 6.84
C ALA A 61 -3.89 11.05 5.64
N GLU A 62 -3.19 11.92 4.91
CA GLU A 62 -3.62 12.49 3.64
C GLU A 62 -2.55 12.26 2.56
N TYR A 63 -2.93 11.63 1.46
CA TYR A 63 -2.10 11.49 0.26
C TYR A 63 -1.78 12.86 -0.35
N ALA A 64 -0.49 13.10 -0.58
CA ALA A 64 0.00 14.32 -1.22
C ALA A 64 0.48 14.08 -2.66
N SER A 65 1.31 13.06 -2.87
CA SER A 65 1.90 12.80 -4.19
C SER A 65 2.47 11.39 -4.30
N SER A 66 2.75 10.98 -5.55
CA SER A 66 3.54 9.78 -5.86
C SER A 66 4.64 10.18 -6.82
N GLN A 67 5.81 9.58 -6.64
CA GLN A 67 6.92 9.67 -7.58
C GLN A 67 7.31 8.26 -8.01
N PHE A 68 7.42 8.04 -9.33
CA PHE A 68 8.03 6.82 -9.84
C PHE A 68 9.54 6.94 -9.74
N PHE A 69 10.19 5.88 -9.26
CA PHE A 69 11.63 5.81 -9.12
C PHE A 69 12.16 4.70 -10.03
N GLU A 70 12.84 5.10 -11.10
CA GLU A 70 13.29 4.17 -12.15
C GLU A 70 14.36 3.19 -11.64
N GLY A 71 15.16 3.57 -10.65
CA GLY A 71 16.28 2.77 -10.16
C GLY A 71 15.88 1.42 -9.56
N ASP A 72 14.68 1.32 -8.97
CA ASP A 72 14.14 0.10 -8.35
C ASP A 72 12.74 -0.25 -8.88
N LEU A 73 12.30 0.40 -9.98
CA LEU A 73 10.99 0.23 -10.60
C LEU A 73 9.82 0.32 -9.61
N SER A 74 9.92 1.23 -8.64
CA SER A 74 8.92 1.39 -7.58
C SER A 74 8.27 2.77 -7.60
N TYR A 75 7.17 2.91 -6.87
CA TYR A 75 6.57 4.19 -6.56
C TYR A 75 6.83 4.56 -5.12
N ARG A 76 7.07 5.84 -4.87
CA ARG A 76 7.17 6.42 -3.54
C ARG A 76 6.00 7.38 -3.32
N HIS A 77 5.12 7.03 -2.41
CA HIS A 77 3.94 7.79 -2.04
C HIS A 77 4.23 8.65 -0.81
N LEU A 78 3.99 9.94 -0.93
CA LEU A 78 4.05 10.88 0.19
C LEU A 78 2.67 11.03 0.80
N PHE A 79 2.58 10.80 2.11
CA PHE A 79 1.41 11.13 2.92
C PHE A 79 1.77 12.17 3.98
N LEU A 80 0.84 13.06 4.26
CA LEU A 80 0.91 14.04 5.34
C LEU A 80 0.12 13.51 6.53
N CYS A 81 0.65 13.69 7.74
CA CYS A 81 -0.08 13.45 8.97
C CYS A 81 -0.68 14.77 9.45
N LEU A 82 -2.00 14.91 9.33
CA LEU A 82 -2.74 16.15 9.58
C LEU A 82 -3.81 15.93 10.65
N SER A 83 -4.18 16.98 11.40
CA SER A 83 -5.30 16.91 12.34
C SER A 83 -6.64 16.62 11.64
N ARG A 84 -6.75 17.03 10.37
CA ARG A 84 -7.91 16.80 9.52
C ARG A 84 -7.47 16.55 8.09
N ALA A 85 -7.66 15.31 7.62
CA ALA A 85 -7.45 14.98 6.22
C ALA A 85 -8.68 15.35 5.37
N LYS A 86 -8.49 15.47 4.06
CA LYS A 86 -9.59 15.57 3.09
C LYS A 86 -10.54 14.37 3.18
N PRO A 87 -11.82 14.51 2.77
CA PRO A 87 -12.82 13.44 2.85
C PRO A 87 -12.45 12.12 2.15
N ASN A 88 -11.50 12.14 1.21
CA ASN A 88 -10.97 10.97 0.50
C ASN A 88 -9.48 10.74 0.79
N ALA A 89 -8.95 11.27 1.89
CA ALA A 89 -7.52 11.38 2.18
C ALA A 89 -6.70 11.94 1.01
N GLY A 90 -7.25 12.82 0.17
CA GLY A 90 -6.51 13.39 -0.97
C GLY A 90 -6.23 12.41 -2.11
N LEU A 91 -6.77 11.19 -2.07
CA LEU A 91 -6.49 10.15 -3.06
C LEU A 91 -7.03 10.51 -4.46
N PRO A 92 -6.28 10.22 -5.53
CA PRO A 92 -6.74 10.49 -6.89
C PRO A 92 -7.98 9.64 -7.26
N ALA A 93 -8.80 10.15 -8.18
CA ALA A 93 -9.93 9.39 -8.72
C ALA A 93 -9.46 8.08 -9.39
N GLY A 94 -10.24 7.01 -9.24
CA GLY A 94 -9.93 5.69 -9.82
C GLY A 94 -8.85 4.89 -9.07
N THR A 95 -8.39 5.38 -7.92
CA THR A 95 -7.40 4.67 -7.10
C THR A 95 -8.05 3.63 -6.20
N VAL A 96 -7.51 2.41 -6.12
CA VAL A 96 -8.05 1.32 -5.28
C VAL A 96 -8.21 1.77 -3.82
N GLY A 97 -7.19 2.47 -3.28
CA GLY A 97 -7.25 3.02 -1.93
C GLY A 97 -8.40 4.02 -1.71
N ARG A 98 -8.89 4.69 -2.75
CA ARG A 98 -10.00 5.65 -2.64
C ARG A 98 -11.32 4.94 -2.35
N THR A 99 -11.58 3.82 -3.02
CA THR A 99 -12.81 3.03 -2.79
C THR A 99 -12.83 2.49 -1.38
N THR A 100 -11.73 1.86 -0.93
CA THR A 100 -11.59 1.35 0.44
C THR A 100 -11.69 2.47 1.47
N TYR A 101 -11.10 3.65 1.21
CA TYR A 101 -11.21 4.81 2.09
C TYR A 101 -12.68 5.17 2.30
N LEU A 102 -13.41 5.39 1.21
CA LEU A 102 -14.81 5.79 1.23
C LEU A 102 -15.67 4.76 1.97
N GLU A 103 -15.54 3.48 1.66
CA GLU A 103 -16.26 2.39 2.33
C GLU A 103 -16.01 2.36 3.85
N THR A 104 -14.75 2.53 4.27
CA THR A 104 -14.38 2.53 5.69
C THR A 104 -14.91 3.76 6.42
N THR A 105 -14.95 4.93 5.78
CA THR A 105 -15.48 6.16 6.39
C THR A 105 -17.00 6.28 6.33
N SER A 106 -17.69 5.57 5.45
CA SER A 106 -19.15 5.56 5.38
C SER A 106 -19.82 4.70 6.47
N THR A 107 -19.04 3.92 7.22
CA THR A 107 -19.50 3.04 8.30
C THR A 107 -19.22 3.56 9.70
N LEU A 108 -18.63 4.77 9.80
CA LEU A 108 -18.37 5.52 11.04
C LEU A 108 -19.31 6.72 11.15
#